data_AF-A0A1F8S0K4-F1
#
_entry.id   AF-A0A1F8S0K4-F1
#
_cell.length_a   1.000
_cell.length_b   1.000
_cell.length_c   1.000
_cell.angle_alpha   90.00
_cell.angle_beta   90.00
_cell.angle_gamma   90.00
#
_symmetry.space_group_name_H-M   'P 1'
#
loop_
_entity.id
_entity.type
_entity.pdbx_description
1 polymer ?
#
loop_
_entity_poly.entity_id
_entity_poly.type
_entity_poly.pdbx_seq_one_letter_code
_entity_poly.pdbx_strand_id
1 'polypeptide(L)'
;MNTRAILIGGIAASLVIAMWEMVVEAVIPDGAGFFGPPIAIGATLVRDLQGASNPIPFDLAALVVGLAGHMMNSVILATAFGIVIGRRGLGTPGLLVAGIGWGVAVFGAMWFVVVPAVDPLVLNLNGVAFLAGHMMWGAALGLLWSRFGAADRSLSLRAA
;
A
#
# COMPACT_ATOMS: atom_id res chain seq x y z
N MET A 1 19.28 -4.78 -8.40
CA MET A 1 17.96 -4.65 -7.74
C MET A 1 16.95 -5.43 -8.56
N ASN A 2 16.05 -6.19 -7.95
CA ASN A 2 15.06 -6.98 -8.70
C ASN A 2 13.91 -6.06 -9.14
N THR A 3 14.02 -5.50 -10.34
CA THR A 3 13.04 -4.54 -10.90
C THR A 3 11.64 -5.14 -11.01
N ARG A 4 11.52 -6.45 -11.26
CA ARG A 4 10.23 -7.16 -11.28
C ARG A 4 9.59 -7.20 -9.90
N ALA A 5 10.38 -7.49 -8.86
CA ALA A 5 9.90 -7.46 -7.48
C ALA A 5 9.44 -6.08 -7.04
N ILE A 6 10.06 -5.03 -7.55
CA ILE A 6 9.70 -3.65 -7.21
C ILE A 6 8.42 -3.23 -7.95
N LEU A 7 8.39 -3.38 -9.28
CA LEU A 7 7.27 -2.90 -10.08
C LEU A 7 6.04 -3.80 -9.91
N ILE A 8 6.21 -5.11 -10.14
CA ILE A 8 5.10 -6.07 -10.03
C ILE A 8 4.77 -6.31 -8.57
N GLY A 9 5.76 -6.42 -7.69
CA GLY A 9 5.50 -6.59 -6.26
C GLY A 9 4.83 -5.37 -5.63
N GLY A 10 5.31 -4.16 -5.97
CA GLY A 10 4.70 -2.91 -5.51
C GLY A 10 3.26 -2.74 -5.99
N ILE A 11 2.99 -2.96 -7.28
CA ILE A 11 1.64 -2.84 -7.87
C ILE A 11 0.71 -3.97 -7.45
N ALA A 12 1.19 -5.21 -7.37
CA ALA A 12 0.33 -6.32 -6.94
C ALA A 12 0.01 -6.23 -5.45
N ALA A 13 0.99 -5.87 -4.61
CA ALA A 13 0.74 -5.66 -3.19
C ALA A 13 -0.17 -4.45 -2.95
N SER A 14 -0.05 -3.37 -3.74
CA SER A 14 -0.92 -2.19 -3.59
C SER A 14 -2.38 -2.50 -3.87
N LEU A 15 -2.66 -3.43 -4.78
CA LEU A 15 -4.02 -3.92 -5.03
C LEU A 15 -4.60 -4.65 -3.82
N VAL A 16 -3.79 -5.39 -3.05
CA VAL A 16 -4.26 -6.10 -1.85
C VAL A 16 -4.83 -5.11 -0.83
N ILE A 17 -4.05 -4.08 -0.48
CA ILE A 17 -4.52 -3.03 0.44
C ILE A 17 -5.66 -2.22 -0.17
N ALA A 18 -5.57 -1.82 -1.45
CA ALA A 18 -6.63 -1.03 -2.08
C ALA A 18 -7.97 -1.76 -2.07
N MET A 19 -7.99 -3.03 -2.49
CA MET A 19 -9.23 -3.82 -2.52
C MET A 19 -9.75 -4.11 -1.12
N TRP A 20 -8.86 -4.36 -0.15
CA TRP A 20 -9.25 -4.54 1.25
C TRP A 20 -9.97 -3.31 1.79
N GLU A 21 -9.35 -2.13 1.68
CA GLU A 21 -9.93 -0.88 2.18
C GLU A 21 -11.27 -0.59 1.50
N MET A 22 -11.33 -0.73 0.18
CA MET A 22 -12.57 -0.49 -0.58
C MET A 22 -13.71 -1.42 -0.13
N VAL A 23 -13.41 -2.69 0.15
CA VAL A 23 -14.43 -3.64 0.64
C VAL A 23 -14.84 -3.31 2.07
N VAL A 24 -13.90 -3.05 2.97
CA VAL A 24 -14.20 -2.80 4.39
C VAL A 24 -14.99 -1.51 4.58
N GLU A 25 -14.57 -0.43 3.92
CA GLU A 25 -15.24 0.87 4.00
C GLU A 25 -16.63 0.88 3.34
N ALA A 26 -16.91 -0.09 2.47
CA ALA A 26 -18.24 -0.28 1.91
C ALA A 26 -19.23 -0.96 2.87
N VAL A 27 -18.74 -1.72 3.85
CA VAL A 27 -19.58 -2.60 4.69
C VAL A 27 -19.62 -2.19 6.17
N ILE A 28 -18.61 -1.45 6.65
CA ILE A 28 -18.58 -0.99 8.03
C ILE A 28 -19.58 0.16 8.25
N PRO A 29 -20.30 0.21 9.39
CA PRO A 29 -21.11 1.37 9.74
C PRO A 29 -20.28 2.66 9.69
N ASP A 30 -20.85 3.72 9.13
CA ASP A 30 -20.20 5.03 8.95
C ASP A 30 -18.91 4.99 8.12
N GLY A 31 -18.72 3.93 7.32
CA GLY A 31 -17.59 3.79 6.40
C GLY A 31 -17.62 4.82 5.28
N ALA A 32 -16.45 5.05 4.68
CA ALA A 32 -16.26 6.02 3.61
C ALA A 32 -16.93 5.63 2.29
N GLY A 33 -17.45 4.41 2.18
CA GLY A 33 -18.02 3.83 0.96
C GLY A 33 -16.95 3.15 0.09
N PHE A 34 -17.41 2.37 -0.91
CA PHE A 34 -16.52 1.52 -1.71
C PHE A 34 -15.39 2.28 -2.43
N PHE A 35 -15.68 3.46 -2.98
CA PHE A 35 -14.67 4.31 -3.61
C PHE A 35 -14.08 5.35 -2.66
N GLY A 36 -14.50 5.35 -1.40
CA GLY A 36 -14.07 6.31 -0.38
C GLY A 36 -12.55 6.35 -0.20
N PRO A 37 -11.86 5.22 0.03
CA PRO A 37 -10.41 5.21 0.22
C PRO A 37 -9.61 5.83 -0.92
N PRO A 38 -9.76 5.42 -2.20
CA PRO A 38 -9.02 6.06 -3.27
C PRO A 38 -9.44 7.52 -3.49
N ILE A 39 -10.70 7.90 -3.28
CA ILE A 39 -11.11 9.32 -3.36
C ILE A 39 -10.46 10.14 -2.25
N ALA A 40 -10.40 9.61 -1.02
CA ALA A 40 -9.74 10.27 0.10
C ALA A 40 -8.27 10.56 -0.21
N ILE A 41 -7.53 9.59 -0.78
CA ILE A 41 -6.14 9.79 -1.21
C ILE A 41 -6.05 10.85 -2.33
N GLY A 42 -7.01 10.87 -3.25
CA GLY A 42 -7.06 11.85 -4.34
C GLY A 42 -7.34 13.28 -3.87
N ALA A 43 -7.96 13.45 -2.71
CA ALA A 43 -8.31 14.75 -2.14
C ALA A 43 -7.08 15.60 -1.77
N THR A 44 -5.90 15.00 -1.66
CA THR A 44 -4.61 15.74 -1.56
C THR A 44 -4.46 16.74 -2.71
N LEU A 45 -4.90 16.35 -3.92
CA LEU A 45 -4.79 17.14 -5.15
C LEU A 45 -6.13 17.79 -5.55
N VAL A 46 -7.25 17.14 -5.26
CA VAL A 46 -8.61 17.69 -5.44
C VAL A 46 -9.10 18.26 -4.11
N ARG A 47 -8.60 19.45 -3.75
CA ARG A 47 -8.74 20.02 -2.40
C ARG A 47 -10.16 20.36 -1.96
N ASP A 48 -11.11 20.45 -2.87
CA ASP A 48 -12.51 20.77 -2.56
C ASP A 48 -13.20 19.69 -1.69
N LEU A 49 -12.59 18.51 -1.56
CA LEU A 49 -13.11 17.40 -0.76
C LEU A 49 -12.62 17.40 0.71
N GLN A 50 -11.69 18.27 1.11
CA GLN A 50 -11.05 18.21 2.44
C GLN A 50 -12.01 18.39 3.63
N GLY A 51 -13.23 18.90 3.40
CA GLY A 51 -14.28 19.03 4.42
C GLY A 51 -15.37 17.95 4.36
N ALA A 52 -15.23 16.93 3.51
CA ALA A 52 -16.22 15.88 3.36
C ALA A 52 -16.30 14.98 4.60
N SER A 53 -17.51 14.55 4.94
CA SER A 53 -17.76 13.49 5.93
C SER A 53 -17.98 12.15 5.24
N ASN A 54 -17.95 11.06 6.00
CA ASN A 54 -18.40 9.77 5.49
C ASN A 54 -19.92 9.74 5.31
N PRO A 55 -20.44 9.06 4.27
CA PRO A 55 -19.68 8.49 3.16
C PRO A 55 -19.10 9.58 2.26
N ILE A 56 -17.88 9.37 1.77
CA ILE A 56 -17.18 10.37 0.96
C ILE A 56 -17.90 10.51 -0.40
N PRO A 57 -18.24 11.73 -0.85
CA PRO A 57 -18.89 11.94 -2.14
C PRO A 57 -18.08 11.37 -3.30
N PHE A 58 -18.76 10.76 -4.26
CA PHE A 58 -18.09 10.26 -5.45
C PHE A 58 -17.55 11.41 -6.31
N ASP A 59 -16.25 11.38 -6.57
CA ASP A 59 -15.58 12.28 -7.50
C ASP A 59 -14.61 11.47 -8.38
N LEU A 60 -14.82 11.53 -9.69
CA LEU A 60 -14.05 10.74 -10.65
C LEU A 60 -12.59 11.18 -10.74
N ALA A 61 -12.32 12.48 -10.62
CA ALA A 61 -10.96 13.00 -10.71
C ALA A 61 -10.15 12.57 -9.49
N ALA A 62 -10.70 12.73 -8.28
CA ALA A 62 -10.09 12.25 -7.05
C ALA A 62 -9.91 10.72 -7.06
N LEU A 63 -10.89 9.95 -7.55
CA LEU A 63 -10.73 8.50 -7.69
C LEU A 63 -9.52 8.12 -8.56
N VAL A 64 -9.41 8.68 -9.76
CA VAL A 64 -8.31 8.37 -10.69
C VAL A 64 -6.97 8.79 -10.11
N VAL A 65 -6.90 10.00 -9.58
CA VAL A 65 -5.67 10.56 -9.00
C VAL A 65 -5.24 9.78 -7.77
N GLY A 66 -6.17 9.42 -6.88
CA GLY A 66 -5.85 8.68 -5.67
C GLY A 66 -5.43 7.24 -5.96
N LEU A 67 -6.06 6.57 -6.94
CA LEU A 67 -5.57 5.27 -7.42
C LEU A 67 -4.14 5.39 -7.97
N ALA A 68 -3.87 6.36 -8.84
CA ALA A 68 -2.53 6.57 -9.39
C ALA A 68 -1.50 6.87 -8.29
N GLY A 69 -1.82 7.78 -7.37
CA GLY A 69 -0.98 8.16 -6.24
C GLY A 69 -0.70 6.98 -5.31
N HIS A 70 -1.70 6.16 -5.00
CA HIS A 70 -1.55 4.96 -4.19
C HIS A 70 -0.61 3.92 -4.85
N MET A 71 -0.76 3.70 -6.15
CA MET A 71 0.11 2.79 -6.92
C MET A 71 1.56 3.32 -6.96
N MET A 72 1.74 4.62 -7.19
CA MET A 72 3.06 5.27 -7.18
C MET A 72 3.74 5.15 -5.81
N ASN A 73 3.04 5.50 -4.74
CA ASN A 73 3.55 5.39 -3.37
C ASN A 73 3.94 3.96 -3.03
N SER A 74 3.14 2.99 -3.43
CA SER A 74 3.42 1.57 -3.20
C SER A 74 4.69 1.10 -3.90
N VAL A 75 4.96 1.57 -5.13
CA VAL A 75 6.22 1.26 -5.85
C VAL A 75 7.43 1.92 -5.18
N ILE A 76 7.29 3.18 -4.73
CA ILE A 76 8.35 3.91 -4.01
C ILE A 76 8.69 3.17 -2.70
N LEU A 77 7.68 2.80 -1.93
CA LEU A 77 7.86 2.11 -0.66
C LEU A 77 8.35 0.67 -0.83
N ALA A 78 7.96 -0.03 -1.90
CA ALA A 78 8.52 -1.33 -2.27
C ALA A 78 10.00 -1.22 -2.66
N THR A 79 10.40 -0.13 -3.32
CA THR A 79 11.80 0.16 -3.63
C THR A 79 12.60 0.33 -2.34
N ALA A 80 12.09 1.12 -1.40
CA ALA A 80 12.73 1.32 -0.09
C ALA A 80 12.84 0.01 0.71
N PHE A 81 11.80 -0.82 0.73
CA PHE A 81 11.87 -2.17 1.31
C PHE A 81 13.00 -3.00 0.69
N GLY A 82 13.11 -3.00 -0.63
CA GLY A 82 14.17 -3.72 -1.33
C GLY A 82 15.58 -3.29 -0.95
N ILE A 83 15.77 -1.98 -0.75
CA ILE A 83 17.05 -1.39 -0.34
C ILE A 83 17.40 -1.79 1.11
N VAL A 84 16.43 -1.73 2.03
CA VAL A 84 16.65 -1.88 3.48
C VAL A 84 16.65 -3.36 3.92
N ILE A 85 15.68 -4.13 3.43
CA ILE A 85 15.39 -5.50 3.87
C ILE A 85 15.86 -6.52 2.84
N GLY A 86 15.57 -6.28 1.56
CA GLY A 86 15.81 -7.23 0.48
C GLY A 86 17.27 -7.70 0.35
N ARG A 87 18.22 -6.92 0.87
CA ARG A 87 19.66 -7.22 0.84
C ARG A 87 20.14 -8.18 1.93
N ARG A 88 19.30 -8.52 2.92
CA ARG A 88 19.71 -9.25 4.14
C ARG A 88 19.72 -10.78 4.02
N GLY A 89 19.48 -11.33 2.83
CA GLY A 89 19.55 -12.78 2.60
C GLY A 89 18.50 -13.61 3.35
N LEU A 90 17.38 -13.00 3.75
CA LEU A 90 16.32 -13.67 4.50
C LEU A 90 15.62 -14.74 3.66
N GLY A 91 15.27 -15.87 4.30
CA GLY A 91 14.35 -16.86 3.72
C GLY A 91 12.90 -16.37 3.69
N THR A 92 12.00 -17.12 3.04
CA THR A 92 10.59 -16.72 2.86
C THR A 92 9.88 -16.31 4.15
N PRO A 93 9.96 -17.07 5.27
CA PRO A 93 9.31 -16.67 6.52
C PRO A 93 9.88 -15.35 7.07
N GLY A 94 11.20 -15.16 6.96
CA GLY A 94 11.85 -13.93 7.38
C GLY A 94 11.44 -12.73 6.55
N LEU A 95 11.29 -12.88 5.23
CA LEU A 95 10.79 -11.82 4.34
C LEU A 95 9.33 -11.48 4.61
N LEU A 96 8.50 -12.47 4.96
CA LEU A 96 7.10 -12.24 5.32
C LEU A 96 6.99 -11.42 6.61
N VAL A 97 7.69 -11.83 7.67
CA VAL A 97 7.70 -11.10 8.96
C VAL A 97 8.28 -9.70 8.79
N ALA A 98 9.39 -9.56 8.05
CA ALA A 98 9.98 -8.26 7.77
C ALA A 98 9.06 -7.38 6.92
N GLY A 99 8.32 -7.98 5.99
CA GLY A 99 7.29 -7.32 5.19
C GLY A 99 6.15 -6.78 6.04
N ILE A 100 5.58 -7.59 6.95
CA ILE A 100 4.55 -7.13 7.90
C ILE A 100 5.08 -5.96 8.74
N GLY A 101 6.28 -6.11 9.32
CA GLY A 101 6.91 -5.03 10.11
C GLY A 101 7.14 -3.76 9.30
N TRP A 102 7.51 -3.89 8.03
CA TRP A 102 7.62 -2.76 7.10
C TRP A 102 6.27 -2.08 6.86
N GLY A 103 5.21 -2.87 6.63
CA GLY A 103 3.84 -2.37 6.51
C GLY A 103 3.39 -1.57 7.74
N VAL A 104 3.61 -2.11 8.94
CA VAL A 104 3.30 -1.43 10.21
C VAL A 104 4.10 -0.13 10.35
N ALA A 105 5.38 -0.12 9.99
CA ALA A 105 6.20 1.09 10.04
C ALA A 105 5.71 2.17 9.05
N VAL A 106 5.34 1.77 7.83
CA VAL A 106 4.74 2.66 6.84
C VAL A 106 3.42 3.22 7.33
N PHE A 107 2.53 2.37 7.88
CA PHE A 107 1.29 2.83 8.50
C PHE A 107 1.56 3.87 9.58
N GLY A 108 2.47 3.59 10.52
CA GLY A 108 2.79 4.50 11.60
C GLY A 108 3.30 5.85 11.10
N ALA A 109 4.20 5.84 10.11
CA ALA A 109 4.72 7.08 9.52
C ALA A 109 3.63 7.85 8.76
N MET A 110 2.82 7.16 7.95
CA MET A 110 1.80 7.81 7.14
C MET A 110 0.65 8.32 8.02
N TRP A 111 0.08 7.47 8.87
CA TRP A 111 -1.12 7.76 9.65
C TRP A 111 -0.91 8.84 10.71
N PHE A 112 0.23 8.84 11.41
CA PHE A 112 0.48 9.76 12.53
C PHE A 112 1.29 11.00 12.15
N VAL A 113 1.94 11.03 10.97
CA VAL A 113 2.82 12.14 10.59
C VAL A 113 2.41 12.74 9.25
N VAL A 114 2.36 11.95 8.18
CA VAL A 114 2.17 12.49 6.82
C VAL A 114 0.71 12.90 6.58
N VAL A 115 -0.22 11.99 6.83
CA VAL A 115 -1.67 12.18 6.60
C VAL A 115 -2.21 13.39 7.36
N PRO A 116 -1.97 13.56 8.69
CA PRO A 116 -2.47 14.74 9.42
C PRO A 116 -1.95 16.07 8.87
N ALA A 117 -0.77 16.08 8.24
CA ALA A 117 -0.14 17.29 7.72
C ALA A 117 -0.51 17.60 6.26
N VAL A 118 -0.81 16.57 5.45
CA VAL A 118 -0.94 16.68 3.99
C VAL A 118 -2.37 16.46 3.52
N ASP A 119 -3.07 15.49 4.10
CA ASP A 119 -4.41 15.06 3.64
C ASP A 119 -5.24 14.50 4.80
N PRO A 120 -5.73 15.36 5.71
CA PRO A 120 -6.47 14.94 6.89
C PRO A 120 -7.76 14.19 6.56
N LEU A 121 -8.33 14.31 5.35
CA LEU A 121 -9.54 13.58 4.95
C LEU A 121 -9.36 12.06 5.06
N VAL A 122 -8.15 11.55 4.81
CA VAL A 122 -7.84 10.12 4.93
C VAL A 122 -8.04 9.60 6.37
N LEU A 123 -8.01 10.49 7.38
CA LEU A 123 -8.29 10.10 8.77
C LEU A 123 -9.77 9.80 9.04
N ASN A 124 -10.67 10.07 8.10
CA ASN A 124 -12.05 9.63 8.17
C ASN A 124 -12.20 8.13 7.86
N LEU A 125 -11.16 7.48 7.32
CA LEU A 125 -11.15 6.03 7.12
C LEU A 125 -10.98 5.30 8.47
N ASN A 126 -11.38 4.03 8.51
CA ASN A 126 -11.20 3.20 9.67
C ASN A 126 -9.70 2.85 9.86
N GLY A 127 -9.05 3.50 10.82
CA GLY A 127 -7.62 3.31 11.07
C GLY A 127 -7.20 1.88 11.40
N VAL A 128 -8.08 1.06 11.98
CA VAL A 128 -7.79 -0.36 12.27
C VAL A 128 -7.79 -1.19 10.98
N ALA A 129 -8.80 -0.97 10.11
CA ALA A 129 -8.83 -1.55 8.78
C ALA A 129 -7.58 -1.14 7.99
N PHE A 130 -7.23 0.14 8.02
CA PHE A 130 -6.07 0.72 7.35
C PHE A 130 -4.74 0.09 7.82
N LEU A 131 -4.59 -0.13 9.13
CA LEU A 131 -3.44 -0.85 9.69
C LEU A 131 -3.40 -2.31 9.19
N ALA A 132 -4.53 -3.02 9.23
CA ALA A 132 -4.60 -4.39 8.73
C ALA A 132 -4.25 -4.46 7.23
N GLY A 133 -4.75 -3.51 6.44
CA GLY A 133 -4.40 -3.34 5.02
C GLY A 133 -2.89 -3.18 4.82
N HIS A 134 -2.23 -2.36 5.63
CA HIS A 134 -0.78 -2.17 5.59
C HIS A 134 0.00 -3.44 5.97
N MET A 135 -0.46 -4.19 6.97
CA MET A 135 0.14 -5.47 7.33
C MET A 135 0.03 -6.48 6.19
N MET A 136 -1.13 -6.55 5.51
CA MET A 136 -1.35 -7.44 4.36
C MET A 136 -0.52 -7.03 3.15
N TRP A 137 -0.45 -5.73 2.84
CA TRP A 137 0.43 -5.18 1.81
C TRP A 137 1.90 -5.57 2.07
N GLY A 138 2.36 -5.38 3.31
CA GLY A 138 3.71 -5.74 3.73
C GLY A 138 3.98 -7.24 3.59
N ALA A 139 3.05 -8.09 4.02
CA ALA A 139 3.15 -9.54 3.85
C ALA A 139 3.21 -9.95 2.38
N ALA A 140 2.33 -9.39 1.54
CA ALA A 140 2.31 -9.64 0.09
C ALA A 140 3.62 -9.22 -0.57
N LEU A 141 4.16 -8.05 -0.20
CA LEU A 141 5.45 -7.56 -0.68
C LEU A 141 6.59 -8.52 -0.31
N GLY A 142 6.66 -8.98 0.94
CA GLY A 142 7.67 -9.94 1.40
C GLY A 142 7.60 -11.28 0.67
N LEU A 143 6.38 -11.80 0.43
CA LEU A 143 6.15 -13.02 -0.33
C LEU A 143 6.59 -12.88 -1.80
N LEU A 144 6.17 -11.79 -2.46
CA LEU A 144 6.53 -11.52 -3.85
C LEU A 144 8.04 -11.36 -3.99
N TRP A 145 8.68 -10.65 -3.06
CA TRP A 145 10.14 -10.51 -3.03
C TRP A 145 10.86 -11.86 -2.97
N SER A 146 10.38 -12.78 -2.13
CA SER A 146 10.93 -14.14 -2.04
C SER A 146 10.83 -14.88 -3.39
N ARG A 147 9.66 -14.80 -4.04
CA ARG A 147 9.40 -15.48 -5.33
C ARG A 147 10.29 -14.96 -6.44
N PHE A 148 10.43 -13.65 -6.56
CA PHE A 148 11.27 -13.06 -7.61
C PHE A 148 12.76 -13.30 -7.35
N GLY A 149 13.21 -13.28 -6.09
CA GLY A 149 14.58 -13.66 -5.74
C GLY A 149 14.91 -15.13 -6.01
N ALA A 150 13.93 -16.03 -5.89
CA ALA A 150 14.10 -17.43 -6.28
C ALA A 150 14.18 -17.62 -7.81
N ALA A 151 13.38 -16.87 -8.58
CA ALA A 151 13.39 -16.91 -10.04
C ALA A 151 14.71 -16.40 -10.65
N ASP A 152 15.27 -15.32 -10.11
CA ASP A 152 16.54 -14.77 -10.61
C ASP A 152 17.71 -15.76 -10.39
N ARG A 153 17.76 -16.42 -9.22
CA ARG A 153 18.79 -17.44 -8.92
C ARG A 153 18.70 -18.67 -9.81
N SER A 154 17.48 -19.10 -10.15
CA SER A 154 17.33 -20.27 -11.04
C SER A 154 17.73 -19.95 -12.47
N LEU A 155 17.52 -18.72 -12.94
CA LEU A 155 18.00 -18.25 -14.24
C LEU A 155 19.52 -18.16 -14.29
N SER A 156 20.17 -17.63 -13.24
CA SER A 156 21.63 -17.53 -13.20
C SER A 156 22.32 -18.90 -13.20
N LEU A 157 21.74 -19.89 -12.50
CA LEU A 157 22.28 -21.26 -12.46
C LEU A 157 22.13 -22.00 -13.79
N ARG A 158 21.14 -21.65 -14.62
CA ARG A 158 20.95 -22.25 -15.95
C ARG A 158 21.85 -21.64 -17.04
N ALA A 159 22.42 -20.47 -16.76
CA ALA A 159 23.27 -19.73 -17.70
C ALA A 159 24.77 -19.96 -17.47
N ALA A 160 25.14 -20.71 -16.43
CA ALA A 160 26.50 -21.11 -16.08
C ALA A 160 26.76 -22.56 -16.50
#